data_AF-A0A1V4R075-F1
#
_entry.id   AF-A0A1V4R075-F1
#
_cell.length_a   1.000
_cell.length_b   1.000
_cell.length_c   1.000
_cell.angle_alpha   90.00
_cell.angle_beta   90.00
_cell.angle_gamma   90.00
#
_symmetry.space_group_name_H-M   'P 1'
#
loop_
_entity.id
_entity.type
_entity.pdbx_description
1 polymer ?
#
loop_
_entity_poly.entity_id
_entity_poly.type
_entity_poly.pdbx_seq_one_letter_code
_entity_poly.pdbx_strand_id
1 'polypeptide(L)'
;MHEQARHSVGDRKLGDEWQDWGGGVEEQGFDERSGLFVGLAAVGMALGLAGIAALWYLILPRLTQLDPRLPMVVGRIFVGVLGLIVLYFGLIIGSAATGRNLLPPPLKSWTLMRFLVPVALSIGQRLGLSKDRVGSSIIRFNNALTQAASKPMEHRVLILLPRCLRKPILEQILQLGERSHCETATVGGGTAA
;
A
#
# COMPACT_ATOMS: atom_id res chain seq x y z
N MET A 1 -6.95 29.93 18.78
CA MET A 1 -5.94 30.15 17.73
C MET A 1 -6.28 29.15 16.62
N HIS A 2 -7.15 29.54 15.69
CA HIS A 2 -7.68 28.64 14.67
C HIS A 2 -6.69 28.59 13.50
N GLU A 3 -5.97 27.47 13.40
CA GLU A 3 -5.11 27.17 12.26
C GLU A 3 -6.02 26.82 11.08
N GLN A 4 -6.29 27.81 10.22
CA GLN A 4 -6.97 27.59 8.95
C GLN A 4 -6.04 26.78 8.05
N ALA A 5 -6.24 25.46 8.03
CA ALA A 5 -5.63 24.56 7.07
C ALA A 5 -6.02 25.04 5.66
N ARG A 6 -5.03 25.40 4.86
CA ARG A 6 -5.24 25.74 3.45
C ARG A 6 -5.72 24.49 2.73
N HIS A 7 -7.03 24.36 2.53
CA HIS A 7 -7.61 23.34 1.67
C HIS A 7 -7.12 23.57 0.23
N SER A 8 -6.25 22.68 -0.25
CA SER A 8 -5.92 22.61 -1.67
C SER A 8 -7.08 21.97 -2.42
N VAL A 9 -7.42 22.54 -3.58
CA VAL A 9 -8.39 21.97 -4.53
C VAL A 9 -8.00 20.52 -4.82
N GLY A 10 -8.76 19.55 -4.30
CA GLY A 10 -8.49 18.11 -4.43
C GLY A 10 -8.35 17.33 -3.11
N ASP A 11 -8.58 17.94 -1.95
CA ASP A 11 -8.58 17.21 -0.68
C ASP A 11 -9.84 16.32 -0.51
N ARG A 12 -9.70 15.18 0.18
CA ARG A 12 -10.81 14.23 0.39
C ARG A 12 -11.69 14.72 1.52
N LYS A 13 -13.02 14.66 1.32
CA LYS A 13 -13.97 14.98 2.40
C LYS A 13 -13.90 13.98 3.53
N LEU A 14 -13.67 14.44 4.76
CA LEU A 14 -13.48 13.58 5.93
C LEU A 14 -14.39 14.01 7.09
N GLY A 15 -14.97 13.03 7.79
CA GLY A 15 -15.70 13.23 9.03
C GLY A 15 -16.89 14.19 8.89
N ASP A 16 -16.76 15.37 9.51
CA ASP A 16 -17.81 16.37 9.63
C ASP A 16 -18.24 16.94 8.28
N GLU A 17 -17.37 16.86 7.26
CA GLU A 17 -17.69 17.27 5.88
C GLU A 17 -18.76 16.39 5.21
N TRP A 18 -19.09 15.24 5.81
CA TRP A 18 -20.19 14.37 5.38
C TRP A 18 -21.54 14.74 6.01
N GLN A 19 -21.62 15.72 6.92
CA GLN A 19 -22.89 16.09 7.58
C GLN A 19 -23.93 16.62 6.59
N ASP A 20 -23.48 17.34 5.56
CA ASP A 20 -24.34 17.89 4.50
C ASP A 20 -24.41 16.98 3.26
N TRP A 21 -24.00 15.71 3.38
CA TRP A 21 -23.96 14.80 2.24
C TRP A 21 -25.37 14.45 1.74
N GLY A 22 -25.71 14.92 0.55
CA GLY A 22 -27.02 14.74 -0.08
C GLY A 22 -27.27 13.36 -0.74
N GLY A 23 -26.51 12.32 -0.38
CA GLY A 23 -26.71 10.96 -0.90
C GLY A 23 -26.16 10.69 -2.31
N GLY A 24 -25.48 11.66 -2.93
CA GLY A 24 -24.83 11.47 -4.23
C GLY A 24 -23.53 10.65 -4.11
N VAL A 25 -23.25 9.81 -5.11
CA VAL A 25 -21.95 9.13 -5.23
C VAL A 25 -20.92 10.15 -5.75
N GLU A 26 -20.44 11.03 -4.87
CA GLU A 26 -19.32 11.92 -5.16
C GLU A 26 -18.01 11.15 -4.99
N GLU A 27 -17.47 10.63 -6.09
CA GLU A 27 -16.09 10.13 -6.16
C GLU A 27 -15.12 11.33 -6.14
N GLN A 28 -15.13 12.15 -5.06
CA GLN A 28 -14.15 13.21 -4.83
C GLN A 28 -12.87 12.65 -4.20
N GLY A 29 -12.41 11.51 -4.70
CA GLY A 29 -11.10 10.95 -4.41
C GLY A 29 -10.20 11.22 -5.60
N PHE A 30 -8.92 11.47 -5.35
CA PHE A 30 -7.97 11.54 -6.46
C PHE A 30 -8.08 10.26 -7.31
N ASP A 31 -8.48 10.39 -8.59
CA ASP A 31 -8.48 9.30 -9.56
C ASP A 31 -7.04 9.05 -10.05
N GLU A 32 -6.13 8.78 -9.12
CA GLU A 32 -4.79 8.36 -9.48
C GLU A 32 -4.80 6.93 -9.97
N ARG A 33 -4.22 6.77 -11.15
CA ARG A 33 -3.79 5.49 -11.67
C ARG A 33 -2.79 4.88 -10.68
N SER A 34 -2.90 3.57 -10.46
CA SER A 34 -1.97 2.77 -9.65
C SER A 34 -0.49 2.95 -10.04
N GLY A 35 -0.22 3.48 -11.23
CA GLY A 35 1.09 3.84 -11.73
C GLY A 35 1.85 4.88 -10.91
N LEU A 36 1.19 5.77 -10.15
CA LEU A 36 1.90 6.75 -9.32
C LEU A 36 2.71 6.05 -8.22
N PHE A 37 2.08 5.13 -7.48
CA PHE A 37 2.77 4.33 -6.47
C PHE A 37 3.88 3.49 -7.09
N VAL A 38 3.63 2.85 -8.23
CA VAL A 38 4.65 2.05 -8.94
C VAL A 38 5.85 2.91 -9.32
N GLY A 39 5.63 4.14 -9.83
CA GLY A 39 6.69 5.09 -10.14
C GLY A 39 7.50 5.50 -8.91
N LEU A 40 6.82 5.89 -7.82
CA LEU A 40 7.48 6.27 -6.56
C LEU A 40 8.27 5.11 -5.95
N ALA A 41 7.70 3.90 -5.99
CA ALA A 41 8.35 2.68 -5.52
C ALA A 41 9.56 2.31 -6.39
N ALA A 42 9.48 2.49 -7.71
CA ALA A 42 10.61 2.27 -8.63
C ALA A 42 11.74 3.27 -8.40
N VAL A 43 11.42 4.55 -8.18
CA VAL A 43 12.41 5.57 -7.80
C VAL A 43 13.07 5.20 -6.46
N GLY A 44 12.28 4.82 -5.46
CA GLY A 44 12.81 4.39 -4.16
C GLY A 44 13.72 3.17 -4.27
N MET A 45 13.34 2.19 -5.08
CA MET A 45 14.17 1.03 -5.38
C MET A 45 15.48 1.45 -6.06
N ALA A 46 15.42 2.30 -7.10
CA ALA A 46 16.60 2.78 -7.81
C ALA A 46 17.58 3.52 -6.88
N LEU A 47 17.06 4.39 -5.98
CA LEU A 47 17.86 5.08 -4.98
C LEU A 47 18.50 4.09 -3.98
N GLY A 48 17.75 3.08 -3.53
CA GLY A 48 18.27 2.02 -2.67
C GLY A 48 19.38 1.22 -3.34
N LEU A 49 19.19 0.80 -4.60
CA LEU A 49 20.18 0.10 -5.40
C LEU A 49 21.44 0.95 -5.60
N ALA A 50 21.29 2.25 -5.88
CA ALA A 50 22.41 3.18 -6.01
C ALA A 50 23.20 3.31 -4.71
N GLY A 51 22.52 3.42 -3.56
CA GLY A 51 23.15 3.45 -2.25
C GLY A 51 23.90 2.15 -1.92
N ILE A 52 23.28 1.00 -2.21
CA ILE A 52 23.89 -0.33 -2.05
C ILE A 52 25.13 -0.47 -2.95
N ALA A 53 25.05 -0.03 -4.21
CA ALA A 53 26.19 -0.04 -5.13
C ALA A 53 27.32 0.90 -4.68
N ALA A 54 27.00 2.07 -4.14
CA ALA A 54 27.99 2.99 -3.58
C ALA A 54 28.69 2.39 -2.35
N LEU A 55 27.95 1.74 -1.46
CA LEU A 55 28.51 1.00 -0.33
C LEU A 55 29.42 -0.14 -0.80
N TRP A 56 28.97 -0.90 -1.80
CA TRP A 56 29.78 -1.96 -2.40
C TRP A 56 31.10 -1.43 -2.96
N TYR A 57 31.06 -0.31 -3.68
CA TYR A 57 32.24 0.37 -4.22
C TYR A 57 33.24 0.77 -3.11
N LEU A 58 32.75 1.27 -1.97
CA LEU A 58 33.60 1.64 -0.82
C LEU A 58 34.20 0.42 -0.10
N ILE A 59 33.49 -0.70 -0.10
CA ILE A 59 33.90 -1.94 0.57
C ILE A 59 34.91 -2.74 -0.27
N LEU A 60 34.75 -2.71 -1.60
CA LEU A 60 35.58 -3.46 -2.55
C LEU A 60 37.10 -3.37 -2.32
N PRO A 61 37.73 -2.18 -2.15
CA PRO A 61 39.18 -2.08 -1.97
C PRO A 61 39.67 -2.73 -0.67
N ARG A 62 38.84 -2.78 0.37
CA ARG A 62 39.20 -3.47 1.63
C ARG A 62 39.13 -4.98 1.46
N LEU A 63 38.16 -5.52 0.73
CA LEU A 63 38.10 -6.96 0.47
C LEU A 63 39.29 -7.44 -0.36
N THR A 64 39.71 -6.67 -1.36
CA THR A 64 40.87 -7.02 -2.20
C THR A 64 42.18 -7.07 -1.41
N GLN A 65 42.29 -6.30 -0.32
CA GLN A 65 43.46 -6.29 0.55
C GLN A 65 43.53 -7.51 1.48
N LEU A 66 42.38 -8.11 1.85
CA LEU A 66 42.35 -9.29 2.69
C LEU A 66 42.69 -10.57 1.91
N ASP A 67 42.05 -10.78 0.76
CA ASP A 67 42.33 -11.92 -0.12
C ASP A 67 41.87 -11.61 -1.56
N PRO A 68 42.68 -11.87 -2.60
CA PRO A 68 42.33 -11.58 -3.99
C PRO A 68 41.08 -12.33 -4.53
N ARG A 69 40.69 -13.45 -3.92
CA ARG A 69 39.55 -14.28 -4.37
C ARG A 69 38.24 -13.94 -3.66
N LEU A 70 38.31 -13.33 -2.47
CA LEU A 70 37.13 -12.92 -1.68
C LEU A 70 36.16 -12.01 -2.45
N PRO A 71 36.62 -10.95 -3.16
CA PRO A 71 35.74 -10.05 -3.91
C PRO A 71 34.88 -10.78 -4.94
N MET A 72 35.40 -11.84 -5.56
CA MET A 72 34.69 -12.57 -6.60
C MET A 72 33.57 -13.44 -6.01
N VAL A 73 33.82 -14.11 -4.89
CA VAL A 73 32.82 -14.94 -4.21
C VAL A 73 31.73 -14.07 -3.60
N VAL A 74 32.12 -13.05 -2.82
CA VAL A 74 31.18 -12.15 -2.16
C VAL A 74 30.39 -11.35 -3.21
N GLY A 75 31.04 -10.91 -4.29
CA GLY A 75 30.37 -10.19 -5.38
C GLY A 75 29.31 -11.03 -6.09
N ARG A 76 29.57 -12.32 -6.34
CA ARG A 76 28.56 -13.23 -6.93
C ARG A 76 27.35 -13.40 -6.02
N ILE A 77 27.57 -13.60 -4.72
CA ILE A 77 26.49 -13.70 -3.73
C ILE A 77 25.69 -12.40 -3.70
N PHE A 78 26.39 -11.26 -3.65
CA PHE A 78 25.78 -9.94 -3.60
C PHE A 78 24.90 -9.66 -4.82
N VAL A 79 25.42 -9.90 -6.02
CA VAL A 79 24.66 -9.75 -7.28
C VAL A 79 23.46 -10.71 -7.31
N GLY A 80 23.63 -11.95 -6.85
CA GLY A 80 22.54 -12.93 -6.75
C GLY A 80 21.41 -12.45 -5.83
N VAL A 81 21.74 -11.99 -4.63
CA VAL A 81 20.77 -11.45 -3.67
C VAL A 81 20.06 -10.21 -4.23
N LEU A 82 20.81 -9.29 -4.85
CA LEU A 82 20.25 -8.08 -5.43
C LEU A 82 19.30 -8.40 -6.59
N GLY A 83 19.68 -9.36 -7.45
CA GLY A 83 18.85 -9.86 -8.54
C GLY A 83 17.53 -10.46 -8.03
N LEU A 84 17.57 -11.23 -6.94
CA LEU A 84 16.36 -11.77 -6.31
C LEU A 84 15.43 -10.68 -5.78
N ILE A 85 15.97 -9.62 -5.16
CA ILE A 85 15.17 -8.48 -4.67
C ILE A 85 14.49 -7.76 -5.84
N VAL A 86 15.23 -7.49 -6.91
CA VAL A 86 14.70 -6.83 -8.12
C VAL A 86 13.64 -7.69 -8.79
N LEU A 87 13.89 -9.00 -8.92
CA LEU A 87 12.93 -9.95 -9.48
C LEU A 87 11.63 -9.99 -8.66
N TYR A 88 11.76 -10.07 -7.33
CA TYR A 88 10.60 -10.09 -6.43
C TYR A 88 9.75 -8.83 -6.54
N PHE A 89 10.39 -7.66 -6.60
CA PHE A 89 9.70 -6.39 -6.83
C PHE A 89 9.00 -6.33 -8.20
N GLY A 90 9.68 -6.82 -9.25
CA GLY A 90 9.11 -6.93 -10.59
C GLY A 90 7.87 -7.83 -10.63
N LEU A 91 7.89 -8.97 -9.93
CA LEU A 91 6.73 -9.87 -9.82
C LEU A 91 5.53 -9.20 -9.12
N ILE A 92 5.77 -8.39 -8.10
CA ILE A 92 4.71 -7.65 -7.40
C ILE A 92 4.05 -6.62 -8.32
N ILE A 93 4.85 -5.83 -9.05
CA ILE A 93 4.34 -4.87 -10.02
C ILE A 93 3.60 -5.59 -11.15
N GLY A 94 4.19 -6.66 -11.70
CA GLY A 94 3.58 -7.47 -12.75
C GLY A 94 2.25 -8.09 -12.31
N SER A 95 2.14 -8.49 -11.04
CA SER A 95 0.90 -9.07 -10.49
C SER A 95 -0.21 -8.04 -10.44
N ALA A 96 0.10 -6.82 -9.98
CA ALA A 96 -0.85 -5.71 -9.94
C ALA A 96 -1.24 -5.22 -11.34
N ALA A 97 -0.33 -5.24 -12.32
CA ALA A 97 -0.60 -4.81 -13.69
C ALA A 97 -1.40 -5.85 -14.49
N THR A 98 -1.13 -7.13 -14.29
CA THR A 98 -1.78 -8.24 -15.04
C THR A 98 -3.10 -8.67 -14.39
N GLY A 99 -3.35 -8.27 -13.13
CA GLY A 99 -4.50 -8.74 -12.35
C GLY A 99 -4.43 -10.24 -12.01
N ARG A 100 -3.25 -10.86 -12.16
CA ARG A 100 -2.99 -12.27 -11.86
C ARG A 100 -1.91 -12.36 -10.81
N ASN A 101 -2.08 -13.23 -9.82
CA ASN A 101 -1.04 -13.46 -8.83
C ASN A 101 0.15 -14.20 -9.45
N LEU A 102 1.25 -13.48 -9.69
CA LEU A 102 2.53 -14.05 -10.13
C LEU A 102 3.43 -14.35 -8.92
N LEU A 103 2.98 -14.09 -7.70
CA LEU A 103 3.76 -14.33 -6.49
C LEU A 103 3.69 -15.80 -6.09
N PRO A 104 4.83 -16.43 -5.74
CA PRO A 104 4.82 -17.79 -5.23
C PRO A 104 4.01 -17.88 -3.92
N PRO A 105 3.30 -19.00 -3.67
CA PRO A 105 2.41 -19.18 -2.50
C PRO A 105 3.01 -18.85 -1.11
N PRO A 106 4.31 -19.07 -0.82
CA PRO A 106 4.86 -18.75 0.50
C PRO A 106 5.24 -17.27 0.68
N LEU A 107 5.33 -16.47 -0.39
CA LEU A 107 5.76 -15.08 -0.29
C LEU A 107 4.56 -14.15 -0.03
N LYS A 108 4.26 -13.95 1.26
CA LYS A 108 3.34 -12.90 1.68
C LYS A 108 3.90 -11.52 1.31
N SER A 109 3.20 -10.79 0.44
CA SER A 109 3.60 -9.45 -0.01
C SER A 109 3.64 -8.40 1.12
N TRP A 110 3.08 -8.72 2.30
CA TRP A 110 2.97 -7.83 3.45
C TRP A 110 4.30 -7.20 3.88
N THR A 111 5.37 -7.99 3.94
CA THR A 111 6.68 -7.51 4.43
C THR A 111 7.24 -6.42 3.53
N LEU A 112 7.09 -6.57 2.20
CA LEU A 112 7.60 -5.59 1.26
C LEU A 112 6.76 -4.31 1.26
N MET A 113 5.43 -4.44 1.34
CA MET A 113 4.53 -3.28 1.40
C MET A 113 4.78 -2.43 2.66
N ARG A 114 5.08 -3.06 3.80
CA ARG A 114 5.46 -2.35 5.03
C ARG A 114 6.68 -1.45 4.85
N PHE A 115 7.61 -1.81 3.97
CA PHE A 115 8.80 -1.02 3.67
C PHE A 115 8.55 -0.01 2.52
N LEU A 116 7.87 -0.43 1.45
CA LEU A 116 7.62 0.42 0.28
C LEU A 116 6.69 1.60 0.57
N VAL A 117 5.67 1.41 1.40
CA VAL A 117 4.70 2.46 1.74
C VAL A 117 5.36 3.70 2.36
N PRO A 118 6.14 3.61 3.45
CA PRO A 118 6.78 4.78 4.04
C PRO A 118 7.82 5.41 3.10
N VAL A 119 8.54 4.60 2.29
CA VAL A 119 9.49 5.11 1.30
C VAL A 119 8.77 5.90 0.20
N ALA A 120 7.69 5.36 -0.37
CA ALA A 120 6.91 6.02 -1.40
C ALA A 120 6.27 7.32 -0.88
N LEU A 121 5.77 7.32 0.37
CA LEU A 121 5.26 8.52 1.03
C LEU A 121 6.37 9.58 1.24
N SER A 122 7.56 9.16 1.69
CA SER A 122 8.68 10.07 1.91
C SER A 122 9.18 10.69 0.60
N ILE A 123 9.29 9.89 -0.46
CA ILE A 123 9.68 10.38 -1.80
C ILE A 123 8.58 11.29 -2.35
N GLY A 124 7.31 10.87 -2.27
CA GLY A 124 6.20 11.67 -2.77
C GLY A 124 6.10 13.04 -2.10
N GLN A 125 6.28 13.10 -0.78
CA GLN A 125 6.32 14.36 -0.03
C GLN A 125 7.48 15.26 -0.49
N ARG A 126 8.67 14.70 -0.72
CA ARG A 126 9.82 15.46 -1.24
C ARG A 126 9.60 15.99 -2.66
N LEU A 127 8.76 15.33 -3.44
CA LEU A 127 8.33 15.77 -4.77
C LEU A 127 7.11 16.71 -4.75
N GLY A 128 6.65 17.12 -3.56
CA GLY A 128 5.50 18.02 -3.41
C GLY A 128 4.13 17.35 -3.59
N LEU A 129 4.05 16.02 -3.58
CA LEU A 129 2.79 15.28 -3.64
C LEU A 129 2.14 15.23 -2.25
N SER A 130 0.83 15.45 -2.19
CA SER A 130 0.07 15.31 -0.94
C SER A 130 0.05 13.84 -0.48
N LYS A 131 -0.03 13.65 0.84
CA LYS A 131 -0.11 12.31 1.44
C LYS A 131 -1.33 11.55 0.94
N ASP A 132 -2.44 12.25 0.74
CA ASP A 132 -3.70 11.67 0.26
C ASP A 132 -3.60 11.17 -1.17
N ARG A 133 -2.92 11.92 -2.03
CA ARG A 133 -2.66 11.53 -3.42
C ARG A 133 -1.86 10.22 -3.51
N VAL A 134 -0.75 10.18 -2.78
CA VAL A 134 0.11 8.97 -2.72
C VAL A 134 -0.64 7.82 -2.05
N GLY A 135 -1.39 8.10 -0.98
CA GLY A 135 -2.21 7.13 -0.26
C GLY A 135 -3.29 6.50 -1.14
N SER A 136 -4.00 7.31 -1.94
CA SER A 136 -5.01 6.83 -2.91
C SER A 136 -4.40 5.83 -3.89
N SER A 137 -3.23 6.17 -4.47
CA SER A 137 -2.53 5.26 -5.38
C SER A 137 -2.05 3.97 -4.70
N ILE A 138 -1.60 4.03 -3.44
CA ILE A 138 -1.20 2.85 -2.66
C ILE A 138 -2.40 1.92 -2.44
N ILE A 139 -3.54 2.48 -2.03
CA ILE A 139 -4.77 1.71 -1.80
C ILE A 139 -5.21 1.01 -3.09
N ARG A 140 -5.22 1.74 -4.22
CA ARG A 140 -5.59 1.15 -5.51
C ARG A 140 -4.65 0.02 -5.94
N PHE A 141 -3.35 0.20 -5.75
CA PHE A 141 -2.35 -0.84 -6.01
C PHE A 141 -2.56 -2.08 -5.12
N ASN A 142 -2.81 -1.87 -3.82
CA ASN A 142 -3.03 -2.96 -2.88
C ASN A 142 -4.33 -3.72 -3.18
N ASN A 143 -5.40 -3.01 -3.56
CA ASN A 143 -6.66 -3.61 -3.99
C ASN A 143 -6.46 -4.47 -5.24
N ALA A 144 -5.72 -3.97 -6.24
CA ALA A 144 -5.41 -4.74 -7.45
C ALA A 144 -4.61 -6.01 -7.12
N LEU A 145 -3.62 -5.90 -6.22
CA LEU A 145 -2.83 -7.05 -5.77
C LEU A 145 -3.67 -8.07 -4.99
N THR A 146 -4.55 -7.60 -4.10
CA THR A 146 -5.44 -8.44 -3.30
C THR A 146 -6.49 -9.11 -4.18
N GLN A 147 -7.03 -8.41 -5.18
CA GLN A 147 -7.97 -8.97 -6.15
C GLN A 147 -7.29 -10.05 -7.00
N ALA A 148 -6.05 -9.82 -7.42
CA ALA A 148 -5.25 -10.79 -8.18
C ALA A 148 -4.93 -12.06 -7.36
N ALA A 149 -4.75 -11.92 -6.04
CA ALA A 149 -4.40 -13.01 -5.13
C ALA A 149 -5.62 -13.75 -4.53
N SER A 150 -6.78 -13.08 -4.47
CA SER A 150 -8.00 -13.66 -3.94
C SER A 150 -8.54 -14.75 -4.86
N LYS A 151 -8.96 -15.88 -4.27
CA LYS A 151 -9.75 -16.85 -5.01
C LYS A 151 -11.14 -16.25 -5.30
N PRO A 152 -11.82 -16.65 -6.39
CA PRO A 152 -13.23 -16.34 -6.57
C PRO A 152 -13.99 -16.88 -5.36
N MET A 153 -14.51 -15.99 -4.52
CA MET A 153 -15.38 -16.33 -3.41
C MET A 153 -16.82 -16.02 -3.82
N GLU A 154 -17.78 -16.75 -3.27
CA GLU A 154 -19.19 -16.35 -3.39
C GLU A 154 -19.35 -14.91 -2.90
N HIS A 155 -20.09 -14.10 -3.66
CA HIS A 155 -20.40 -12.72 -3.30
C HIS A 155 -21.32 -12.69 -2.07
N ARG A 156 -20.74 -12.85 -0.88
CA ARG A 156 -21.42 -12.68 0.41
C ARG A 156 -21.22 -11.25 0.87
N VAL A 157 -22.32 -10.57 1.19
CA VAL A 157 -22.28 -9.20 1.71
C VAL A 157 -22.06 -9.26 3.21
N LEU A 158 -20.95 -8.66 3.67
CA LEU A 158 -20.65 -8.45 5.09
C LEU A 158 -20.95 -6.99 5.45
N ILE A 159 -21.85 -6.78 6.40
CA ILE A 159 -22.20 -5.47 6.94
C ILE A 159 -21.38 -5.23 8.20
N LEU A 160 -20.49 -4.24 8.15
CA LEU A 160 -19.67 -3.81 9.29
C LEU A 160 -20.36 -2.67 10.05
N LEU A 161 -20.66 -2.90 11.33
CA LEU A 161 -21.40 -1.97 12.18
C LEU A 161 -20.47 -1.26 13.18
N PRO A 162 -20.56 0.08 13.32
CA PRO A 162 -19.78 0.81 14.32
C PRO A 162 -20.32 0.57 15.74
N ARG A 163 -19.43 0.49 16.74
CA ARG A 163 -19.82 0.34 18.16
C ARG A 163 -20.62 1.52 18.73
N CYS A 164 -20.57 2.67 18.09
CA CYS A 164 -21.24 3.90 18.54
C CYS A 164 -22.72 3.97 18.19
N LEU A 165 -23.27 2.94 17.52
CA LEU A 165 -24.66 2.93 17.10
C LEU A 165 -25.62 2.74 18.29
N ARG A 166 -26.73 3.50 18.31
CA ARG A 166 -27.75 3.35 19.35
C ARG A 166 -28.37 1.96 19.28
N LYS A 167 -28.60 1.33 20.44
CA LYS A 167 -29.15 -0.03 20.58
C LYS A 167 -30.39 -0.30 19.71
N PRO A 168 -31.41 0.58 19.63
CA PRO A 168 -32.59 0.31 18.81
C PRO A 168 -32.28 0.22 17.30
N ILE A 169 -31.36 1.07 16.81
CA ILE A 169 -30.97 1.08 15.40
C ILE A 169 -30.12 -0.16 15.09
N LEU A 170 -29.23 -0.52 16.01
CA LEU A 170 -28.41 -1.73 15.88
C LEU A 170 -29.28 -2.98 15.76
N GLU A 171 -30.29 -3.14 16.63
CA GLU A 171 -31.22 -4.27 16.58
C GLU A 171 -32.00 -4.34 15.26
N GLN A 172 -32.44 -3.19 14.74
CA GLN A 172 -33.11 -3.12 13.45
C GLN A 172 -32.22 -3.57 12.29
N ILE A 173 -30.94 -3.15 12.27
CA ILE A 173 -30.01 -3.53 11.20
C ILE A 173 -29.66 -5.02 11.29
N LEU A 174 -29.49 -5.56 12.50
CA LEU A 174 -29.26 -7.00 12.69
C LEU A 174 -30.45 -7.84 12.17
N GLN A 175 -31.68 -7.46 12.52
CA GLN A 175 -32.89 -8.12 12.00
C GLN A 175 -33.00 -8.01 10.47
N LEU A 176 -32.60 -6.88 9.88
CA LEU A 176 -32.59 -6.71 8.42
C LEU A 176 -31.52 -7.57 7.74
N GLY A 177 -30.34 -7.69 8.36
CA GLY A 177 -29.24 -8.54 7.90
C GLY A 177 -29.63 -10.02 7.85
N GLU A 178 -30.30 -10.52 8.89
CA GLU A 178 -30.82 -11.90 8.96
C GLU A 178 -31.81 -12.20 7.83
N ARG A 179 -32.76 -11.29 7.58
CA ARG A 179 -33.75 -11.44 6.50
C ARG A 179 -33.13 -11.41 5.10
N SER A 180 -32.03 -10.69 4.95
CA SER A 180 -31.36 -10.47 3.65
C SER A 180 -30.19 -11.43 3.43
N HIS A 181 -30.00 -12.42 4.31
CA HIS A 181 -28.87 -13.37 4.28
C HIS A 181 -27.49 -12.70 4.21
N CYS A 182 -27.34 -11.54 4.84
CA CYS A 182 -26.07 -10.82 4.93
C CYS A 182 -25.37 -11.14 6.24
N GLU A 183 -24.06 -11.31 6.22
CA GLU A 183 -23.28 -11.48 7.44
C GLU A 183 -23.12 -10.11 8.11
N THR A 184 -23.25 -10.03 9.44
CA THR A 184 -23.12 -8.75 10.16
C THR A 184 -22.05 -8.88 11.25
N ALA A 185 -21.12 -7.93 11.31
CA ALA A 185 -20.09 -7.91 12.35
C ALA A 185 -19.95 -6.50 12.94
N THR A 186 -19.89 -6.38 14.27
CA THR A 186 -19.58 -5.13 14.95
C THR A 186 -18.08 -4.93 15.05
N VAL A 187 -17.57 -3.86 14.45
CA VAL A 187 -16.15 -3.52 14.46
C VAL A 187 -15.86 -2.39 15.42
N GLY A 188 -14.75 -2.51 16.14
CA GLY A 188 -14.24 -1.38 16.92
C GLY A 188 -13.81 -0.27 15.99
N GLY A 189 -14.34 0.93 16.23
CA GLY A 189 -13.72 2.12 15.66
C GLY A 189 -12.25 2.21 16.09
N GLY A 190 -11.42 2.79 15.24
CA GLY A 190 -10.04 3.07 15.58
C GLY A 190 -9.99 4.04 16.78
N THR A 191 -9.29 3.65 17.84
CA THR A 191 -8.86 4.62 18.86
C THR A 191 -7.88 5.56 18.18
N ALA A 192 -8.21 6.85 18.12
CA ALA A 192 -7.26 7.88 17.71
C ALA A 192 -5.97 7.69 18.54
N ALA A 193 -4.88 7.38 17.84
CA ALA A 193 -3.54 7.29 18.40
C ALA A 193 -2.72 8.46 17.84
#